data_AF-A0A9D5MI68-F1
#
_entry.id   AF-A0A9D5MI68-F1
#
_cell.length_a   1.000
_cell.length_b   1.000
_cell.length_c   1.000
_cell.angle_alpha   90.00
_cell.angle_beta   90.00
_cell.angle_gamma   90.00
#
_symmetry.space_group_name_H-M   'P 1'
#
loop_
_entity.id
_entity.type
_entity.pdbx_description
1 polymer ?
#
loop_
_entity_poly.entity_id
_entity_poly.type
_entity_poly.pdbx_seq_one_letter_code
_entity_poly.pdbx_strand_id
1 'polypeptide(L)'
;MKKEQNGMAVAGFILSMLSLPLFITGFLCMLGVILYPFLALVFGEAAGLIALFGIILSAIGNGRSYGDNVAGAGLSIAGLLIGTMVLTLVLSVTALWITTSVMGIQLLPALFAI
;
A
#
# COMPACT_ATOMS: atom_id res chain seq x y z
N MET A 1 -15.16 15.91 -22.09
CA MET A 1 -14.48 16.07 -20.79
C MET A 1 -15.04 15.19 -19.67
N LYS A 2 -16.37 14.94 -19.55
CA LYS A 2 -16.94 14.02 -18.52
C LYS A 2 -16.41 12.57 -18.54
N LYS A 3 -15.99 12.07 -19.72
CA LYS A 3 -15.52 10.68 -19.90
C LYS A 3 -14.11 10.45 -19.33
N GLU A 4 -13.22 11.45 -19.40
CA GLU A 4 -11.85 11.37 -18.84
C GLU A 4 -11.84 11.44 -17.30
N GLN A 5 -12.76 12.22 -16.71
CA GLN A 5 -12.84 12.41 -15.26
C GLN A 5 -13.20 11.11 -14.52
N ASN A 6 -14.16 10.35 -15.06
CA ASN A 6 -14.47 9.01 -14.54
C ASN A 6 -13.31 8.03 -14.78
N GLY A 7 -12.53 8.19 -15.85
CA GLY A 7 -11.37 7.34 -16.14
C GLY A 7 -10.30 7.38 -15.05
N MET A 8 -10.00 8.57 -14.51
CA MET A 8 -8.99 8.73 -13.45
C MET A 8 -9.46 8.16 -12.11
N ALA A 9 -10.72 8.38 -11.73
CA ALA A 9 -11.30 7.80 -10.52
C ALA A 9 -11.32 6.26 -10.59
N VAL A 10 -11.66 5.71 -11.75
CA VAL A 10 -11.64 4.26 -12.03
C VAL A 10 -10.22 3.71 -11.99
N ALA A 11 -9.26 4.37 -12.62
CA ALA A 11 -7.87 3.96 -12.59
C ALA A 11 -7.30 3.94 -11.16
N GLY A 12 -7.58 4.97 -10.36
CA GLY A 12 -7.17 5.04 -8.97
C GLY A 12 -7.76 3.91 -8.13
N PHE A 13 -9.06 3.63 -8.28
CA PHE A 13 -9.72 2.51 -7.62
C PHE A 13 -9.11 1.15 -8.01
N ILE A 14 -8.87 0.91 -9.30
CA ILE A 14 -8.30 -0.36 -9.78
C ILE A 14 -6.88 -0.55 -9.25
N LEU A 15 -6.03 0.49 -9.27
CA LEU A 15 -4.68 0.41 -8.70
C LEU A 15 -4.73 0.10 -7.21
N SER A 16 -5.59 0.79 -6.45
CA SER A 16 -5.76 0.52 -5.02
C SER A 16 -6.23 -0.92 -4.77
N MET A 17 -7.14 -1.46 -5.60
CA MET A 17 -7.56 -2.85 -5.50
C MET A 17 -6.45 -3.85 -5.88
N LEU A 18 -5.57 -3.50 -6.81
CA LEU A 18 -4.42 -4.34 -7.18
C LEU A 18 -3.35 -4.37 -6.07
N SER A 19 -3.25 -3.31 -5.27
CA SER A 19 -2.29 -3.25 -4.15
C SER A 19 -2.61 -4.24 -3.03
N LEU A 20 -3.89 -4.60 -2.84
CA LEU A 20 -4.36 -5.57 -1.83
C LEU A 20 -3.75 -6.97 -1.99
N PRO A 21 -3.90 -7.66 -3.15
CA PRO A 21 -3.31 -8.97 -3.34
C PRO A 21 -1.78 -8.93 -3.27
N LEU A 22 -1.13 -7.87 -3.77
CA LEU A 22 0.33 -7.73 -3.63
C LEU A 22 0.75 -7.62 -2.17
N PHE A 23 0.04 -6.83 -1.35
CA PHE A 23 0.30 -6.74 0.08
C PHE A 23 0.10 -8.08 0.77
N ILE A 24 -0.99 -8.80 0.45
CA ILE A 24 -1.27 -10.12 1.01
C ILE A 24 -0.16 -11.11 0.66
N THR A 25 0.28 -11.17 -0.61
CA THR A 25 1.40 -12.02 -1.03
C THR A 25 2.68 -11.66 -0.29
N GLY A 26 3.01 -10.36 -0.20
CA GLY A 26 4.17 -9.89 0.57
C GLY A 26 4.10 -10.28 2.05
N PHE A 27 2.93 -10.15 2.66
CA PHE A 27 2.70 -10.52 4.06
C PHE A 27 2.83 -12.03 4.30
N LEU A 28 2.30 -12.87 3.40
CA LEU A 28 2.47 -14.32 3.43
C LEU A 28 3.93 -14.75 3.26
N CYS A 29 4.69 -14.08 2.39
CA CYS A 29 6.13 -14.27 2.27
C CYS A 29 6.84 -13.90 3.59
N MET A 30 6.44 -12.80 4.23
CA MET A 30 7.03 -12.36 5.51
C MET A 30 6.79 -13.36 6.64
N LEU A 31 5.60 -13.97 6.70
CA LEU A 31 5.28 -15.02 7.69
C LEU A 31 6.03 -16.35 7.44
N GLY A 32 6.84 -16.45 6.38
CA GLY A 32 7.57 -17.67 6.03
C GLY A 32 6.67 -18.75 5.44
N VAL A 33 5.43 -18.42 5.05
CA VAL A 33 4.48 -19.35 4.44
C VAL A 33 4.85 -19.61 2.98
N ILE A 34 5.39 -18.60 2.28
CA ILE A 34 5.67 -18.66 0.84
C ILE A 34 7.03 -18.00 0.55
N LEU A 35 8.13 -18.74 0.68
CA LEU A 35 9.47 -18.39 0.17
C LEU A 35 10.10 -17.07 0.73
N TYR A 36 11.41 -16.93 0.50
CA TYR A 36 12.37 -16.01 1.14
C TYR A 36 11.88 -14.61 1.55
N PRO A 37 12.34 -14.09 2.72
CA PRO A 37 11.97 -12.79 3.26
C PRO A 37 12.34 -11.60 2.35
N PHE A 38 13.27 -11.77 1.42
CA PHE A 38 13.60 -10.77 0.41
C PHE A 38 12.42 -10.50 -0.55
N LEU A 39 11.68 -11.54 -0.95
CA LEU A 39 10.50 -11.39 -1.82
C LEU A 39 9.36 -10.65 -1.10
N ALA A 40 9.23 -10.88 0.21
CA ALA A 40 8.27 -10.14 1.04
C ALA A 40 8.47 -8.63 0.95
N LEU A 41 9.73 -8.19 0.98
CA LEU A 41 10.09 -6.79 0.87
C LEU A 41 9.81 -6.23 -0.53
N VAL A 42 10.15 -6.98 -1.58
CA VAL A 42 9.87 -6.58 -2.97
C VAL A 42 8.37 -6.43 -3.22
N PHE A 43 7.56 -7.42 -2.82
CA PHE A 43 6.11 -7.38 -3.04
C PHE A 43 5.40 -6.40 -2.10
N GLY A 44 5.85 -6.29 -0.84
CA GLY A 44 5.29 -5.36 0.14
C GLY A 44 5.52 -3.90 -0.22
N GLU A 45 6.75 -3.52 -0.56
CA GLU A 45 7.07 -2.14 -0.98
C GLU A 45 6.44 -1.82 -2.34
N ALA A 46 6.39 -2.77 -3.27
CA ALA A 46 5.66 -2.60 -4.53
C ALA A 46 4.15 -2.35 -4.29
N ALA A 47 3.54 -3.04 -3.33
CA ALA A 47 2.16 -2.78 -2.93
C ALA A 47 1.99 -1.34 -2.42
N GLY A 48 2.95 -0.84 -1.62
CA GLY A 48 2.97 0.53 -1.12
C GLY A 48 3.04 1.56 -2.25
N LEU A 49 3.91 1.36 -3.24
CA LEU A 49 4.03 2.25 -4.40
C LEU A 49 2.76 2.25 -5.26
N ILE A 50 2.19 1.07 -5.53
CA ILE A 50 0.93 0.97 -6.28
C ILE A 50 -0.22 1.62 -5.52
N ALA A 51 -0.31 1.41 -4.20
CA ALA A 51 -1.29 2.07 -3.35
C ALA A 51 -1.12 3.59 -3.37
N LEU A 52 0.12 4.09 -3.33
CA LEU A 52 0.41 5.52 -3.43
C LEU A 52 -0.06 6.12 -4.77
N PHE A 53 0.25 5.46 -5.89
CA PHE A 53 -0.25 5.88 -7.20
C PHE A 53 -1.78 5.81 -7.28
N GLY A 54 -2.40 4.78 -6.69
CA GLY A 54 -3.85 4.66 -6.56
C GLY A 54 -4.47 5.83 -5.81
N ILE A 55 -3.91 6.20 -4.66
CA ILE A 55 -4.33 7.37 -3.86
C ILE A 55 -4.23 8.66 -4.69
N ILE A 56 -3.11 8.89 -5.39
CA ILE A 56 -2.89 10.11 -6.17
C ILE A 56 -3.96 10.22 -7.28
N LEU A 57 -4.18 9.15 -8.04
CA LEU A 57 -5.18 9.12 -9.11
C LEU A 57 -6.61 9.27 -8.56
N SER A 58 -6.92 8.62 -7.44
CA SER A 58 -8.20 8.77 -6.74
C SER A 58 -8.38 10.17 -6.13
N ALA A 59 -7.33 10.84 -5.68
CA ALA A 59 -7.41 12.22 -5.18
C ALA A 59 -7.69 13.21 -6.32
N ILE A 60 -6.99 13.05 -7.45
CA ILE A 60 -7.19 13.86 -8.66
C ILE A 60 -8.61 13.64 -9.22
N GLY A 61 -9.05 12.38 -9.29
CA GLY A 61 -10.40 12.02 -9.70
C GLY A 61 -11.48 12.65 -8.82
N ASN A 62 -11.26 12.68 -7.49
CA ASN A 62 -12.20 13.25 -6.54
C ASN A 62 -12.31 14.78 -6.68
N GLY A 63 -11.15 15.47 -6.77
CA GLY A 63 -11.10 16.92 -6.93
C GLY A 63 -11.75 17.43 -8.22
N ARG A 64 -11.78 16.60 -9.28
CA ARG A 64 -12.43 16.93 -10.56
C ARG A 64 -13.88 16.44 -10.70
N SER A 65 -14.32 15.52 -9.85
CA SER A 65 -15.67 14.96 -9.90
C SER A 65 -16.66 15.62 -8.92
N TYR A 66 -16.20 16.61 -8.14
CA TYR A 66 -17.01 17.36 -7.18
C TYR A 66 -18.10 18.15 -7.90
N GLY A 67 -19.34 17.62 -7.88
CA GLY A 67 -20.55 18.28 -8.39
C GLY A 67 -21.17 17.68 -9.65
N ASP A 68 -20.46 16.84 -10.41
CA ASP A 68 -20.90 16.45 -11.76
C ASP A 68 -21.32 14.97 -11.91
N ASN A 69 -20.82 14.06 -11.08
CA ASN A 69 -21.14 12.63 -11.12
C ASN A 69 -20.96 11.95 -9.75
N VAL A 70 -22.07 11.54 -9.11
CA VAL A 70 -22.09 10.90 -7.78
C VAL A 70 -21.34 9.55 -7.76
N ALA A 71 -21.45 8.79 -8.85
CA ALA A 71 -20.79 7.49 -8.99
C ALA A 71 -19.26 7.59 -9.11
N GLY A 72 -18.76 8.59 -9.85
CA GLY A 72 -17.32 8.84 -10.00
C GLY A 72 -16.67 9.27 -8.69
N ALA A 73 -17.35 10.15 -7.94
CA ALA A 73 -16.92 10.57 -6.61
C ALA A 73 -16.88 9.40 -5.61
N GLY A 74 -17.91 8.55 -5.60
CA GLY A 74 -17.97 7.36 -4.74
C GLY A 74 -16.82 6.39 -5.01
N LEU A 75 -16.52 6.13 -6.28
CA LEU A 75 -15.41 5.25 -6.66
C LEU A 75 -14.04 5.85 -6.30
N SER A 76 -13.90 7.17 -6.44
CA SER A 76 -12.69 7.90 -6.05
C SER A 76 -12.44 7.82 -4.55
N ILE A 77 -13.48 8.02 -3.73
CA ILE A 77 -13.39 7.90 -2.28
C ILE A 77 -13.05 6.47 -1.88
N ALA A 78 -13.68 5.46 -2.49
CA ALA A 78 -13.37 4.06 -2.23
C ALA A 78 -11.90 3.73 -2.54
N GLY A 79 -11.38 4.19 -3.69
CA GLY A 79 -9.98 4.00 -4.07
C GLY A 79 -9.01 4.69 -3.11
N LEU A 80 -9.38 5.87 -2.59
CA LEU A 80 -8.61 6.59 -1.58
C LEU A 80 -8.56 5.82 -0.24
N LEU A 81 -9.71 5.29 0.19
CA LEU A 81 -9.86 4.57 1.45
C LEU A 81 -9.05 3.26 1.43
N ILE A 82 -9.18 2.49 0.34
CA ILE A 82 -8.44 1.24 0.16
C ILE A 82 -6.94 1.52 0.03
N GLY A 83 -6.55 2.48 -0.79
CA GLY A 83 -5.15 2.83 -0.98
C GLY A 83 -4.49 3.27 0.32
N THR A 84 -5.16 4.11 1.12
CA THR A 84 -4.64 4.56 2.43
C THR A 84 -4.56 3.43 3.45
N MET A 85 -5.52 2.50 3.46
CA MET A 85 -5.45 1.29 4.29
C MET A 85 -4.21 0.45 3.94
N VAL A 86 -4.00 0.14 2.65
CA VAL A 86 -2.85 -0.66 2.20
C VAL A 86 -1.54 0.06 2.48
N LEU A 87 -1.45 1.36 2.19
CA LEU A 87 -0.25 2.15 2.47
C LEU A 87 0.11 2.17 3.96
N THR A 88 -0.89 2.32 4.84
CA THR A 88 -0.69 2.29 6.30
C THR A 88 -0.21 0.92 6.76
N LEU A 89 -0.75 -0.16 6.18
CA LEU A 89 -0.32 -1.52 6.47
C LEU A 89 1.12 -1.76 6.01
N VAL A 90 1.50 -1.32 4.81
CA VAL A 90 2.89 -1.39 4.32
C VAL A 90 3.82 -0.64 5.27
N LEU A 91 3.52 0.62 5.58
CA LEU A 91 4.34 1.45 6.48
C LEU A 91 4.49 0.85 7.88
N SER A 92 3.41 0.28 8.45
CA SER A 92 3.46 -0.33 9.78
C SER A 92 4.29 -1.62 9.79
N VAL A 93 4.19 -2.45 8.76
CA VAL A 93 5.02 -3.65 8.60
C VAL A 93 6.50 -3.29 8.40
N THR A 94 6.80 -2.30 7.55
CA THR A 94 8.17 -1.83 7.33
C THR A 94 8.75 -1.21 8.61
N ALA A 95 7.96 -0.44 9.37
CA ALA A 95 8.38 0.10 10.68
C ALA A 95 8.65 -1.02 11.71
N LEU A 96 7.82 -2.06 11.76
CA LEU A 96 8.05 -3.22 12.62
C LEU A 96 9.36 -3.94 12.27
N TRP A 97 9.66 -4.11 10.98
CA TRP A 97 10.94 -4.66 10.51
C TRP A 97 12.15 -3.82 10.92
N ILE A 98 12.06 -2.50 10.79
CA ILE A 98 13.14 -1.59 11.20
C ILE A 98 13.37 -1.67 12.71
N THR A 99 12.31 -1.61 13.51
CA THR A 99 12.43 -1.67 14.98
C THR A 99 13.00 -3.01 15.47
N THR A 100 12.55 -4.13 14.92
CA THR A 100 13.06 -5.47 15.27
C THR A 100 14.51 -5.67 14.86
N SER A 101 14.94 -5.16 13.69
CA SER A 101 16.35 -5.21 13.29
C SER A 101 17.24 -4.34 14.17
N VAL A 102 16.78 -3.15 14.57
CA VAL A 102 17.51 -2.28 15.51
C VAL A 102 17.67 -2.95 16.88
N MET A 103 16.61 -3.58 17.42
CA MET A 103 16.69 -4.29 18.70
C MET A 103 17.62 -5.51 18.62
N GLY A 104 17.63 -6.25 17.51
CA GLY A 104 18.56 -7.36 17.27
C GLY A 104 20.03 -6.91 17.26
N ILE A 105 20.33 -5.72 16.70
CA ILE A 105 21.67 -5.13 16.69
C ILE A 105 22.11 -4.70 18.10
N GLN A 106 21.19 -4.24 18.94
CA GLN A 106 21.49 -3.83 20.32
C GLN A 106 21.79 -5.01 21.27
N LEU A 107 21.24 -6.20 20.99
CA LEU A 107 21.51 -7.42 21.75
C LEU A 107 22.82 -8.12 21.35
N LEU A 108 23.34 -7.86 20.15
CA LEU A 108 24.60 -8.41 19.66
C LEU A 108 25.80 -8.13 20.60
N PRO A 109 26.07 -6.89 21.04
CA PRO A 109 27.18 -6.62 21.96
C PRO A 109 26.98 -7.24 23.35
N ALA A 110 25.73 -7.47 23.80
CA ALA A 110 25.46 -8.14 25.07
C ALA A 110 25.73 -9.66 25.00
N LEU A 111 25.54 -10.28 23.84
CA LEU A 111 25.83 -11.69 23.60
C LEU A 111 27.34 -11.97 23.45
N PHE A 112 28.11 -11.01 22.94
CA PHE A 112 29.58 -11.08 22.86
C PHE A 112 30.30 -10.60 24.13
N ALA A 113 29.55 -10.18 25.17
CA ALA A 113 30.08 -9.76 26.46
C ALA A 113 30.01 -10.84 27.55
N ILE A 114 29.56 -12.06 27.21
CA ILE A 114 29.58 -13.28 28.04
C ILE A 114 30.66 -14.21 27.49
#